data_AF-A0A4T0BYM5-F1
#
_entry.id   AF-A0A4T0BYM5-F1
#
_cell.length_a   1.000
_cell.length_b   1.000
_cell.length_c   1.000
_cell.angle_alpha   90.00
_cell.angle_beta   90.00
_cell.angle_gamma   90.00
#
_symmetry.space_group_name_H-M   'P 1'
#
loop_
_entity.id
_entity.type
_entity.pdbx_description
1 polymer ?
#
loop_
_entity_poly.entity_id
_entity_poly.type
_entity_poly.pdbx_seq_one_letter_code
_entity_poly.pdbx_strand_id
1 'polypeptide(L)'
;MLQGIQEYAEKADKAEKHTRQRWPRPCGICQSRKVKCDRATPCTNCKRRGEDHLCTPEVDRANGNSGSSARKRKRAEKSISGENTIIEDHALGRLNSPTNFTGAEPEAVGNLRPQSLEEEDDDHTVLLAQTPPRPKERFTWNDILLPSSAASKVLVAHDKLWNSWVHQAIYYPQFEKEHDNFLMMRRCGKPVSSSDPSWLAIYFSVLAASLLTMGEDKAATSDLPLADHPKLIRNWYDAALFCLEMAEFMRRPHARTVQAIAILGICFHNLGDHDLRQMMWACAIRIALKIGLNRPENMKAPLPFPSEHCLRLWWTIVICDWLPFPGYTPLINEREVRCRLPAPHVDDLYAEQDGKMLSSVRYHEFMARTAVVYHNFHNALQKGFQTKGETVRQADEQLAQVITTLPEHLEPESGERGAAVSLLEEQHPWVRWQRVNVTLVLLTHRLLIYSTLSANWRNDPDNFQWAKSVCLQSAKDILWINQNWNLPTYYRRQCSSLKWTKAHSMDLFKAANVLIQEAKHGRIPTTLFDGDWKDEIAKCVTYLEEIRQWNEYAGRAADTIQASLLSCP
;
A
#
# COMPACT_ATOMS: atom_id res chain seq x y z
N MET A 1 21.42 -17.85 -8.68
CA MET A 1 20.55 -16.67 -8.87
C MET A 1 20.88 -15.87 -10.14
N LEU A 2 22.16 -15.70 -10.55
CA LEU A 2 22.53 -14.87 -11.72
C LEU A 2 22.73 -15.61 -13.06
N GLN A 3 23.08 -16.90 -13.08
CA GLN A 3 23.42 -17.60 -14.34
C GLN A 3 22.24 -17.75 -15.32
N GLY A 4 21.00 -17.88 -14.82
CA GLY A 4 19.81 -17.96 -15.68
C GLY A 4 19.29 -16.61 -16.19
N ILE A 5 19.75 -15.48 -15.62
CA ILE A 5 19.27 -14.13 -15.94
C ILE A 5 20.17 -13.46 -17.00
N GLN A 6 21.47 -13.77 -17.01
CA GLN A 6 22.41 -13.22 -18.00
C GLN A 6 22.21 -13.79 -19.42
N GLU A 7 21.86 -15.07 -19.59
CA GLU A 7 21.67 -15.69 -20.91
C GLU A 7 20.45 -15.16 -21.69
N TYR A 8 19.47 -14.56 -21.02
CA TYR A 8 18.29 -13.97 -21.67
C TYR A 8 18.49 -12.50 -22.09
N ALA A 9 19.37 -11.77 -21.40
CA ALA A 9 19.64 -10.35 -21.68
C ALA A 9 20.37 -10.12 -23.02
N GLU A 10 21.26 -11.03 -23.42
CA GLU A 10 22.03 -10.90 -24.67
C GLU A 10 21.18 -11.13 -25.94
N LYS A 11 20.01 -11.78 -25.82
CA LYS A 11 19.10 -12.04 -26.96
C LYS A 11 18.08 -10.94 -27.17
N ALA A 12 17.79 -10.11 -26.17
CA ALA A 12 16.82 -9.02 -26.25
C ALA A 12 17.38 -7.75 -26.92
N ASP A 13 18.71 -7.57 -26.97
CA ASP A 13 19.38 -6.34 -27.41
C ASP A 13 19.41 -6.12 -28.94
N LYS A 14 18.77 -7.01 -29.73
CA LYS A 14 18.73 -6.93 -31.21
C LYS A 14 17.37 -6.63 -31.84
N ALA A 15 16.33 -6.35 -31.06
CA ALA A 15 15.04 -5.95 -31.62
C ALA A 15 14.49 -4.67 -30.99
N GLU A 16 14.02 -3.77 -31.85
CA GLU A 16 13.23 -2.54 -31.55
C GLU A 16 13.98 -1.23 -31.23
N LYS A 17 14.57 -0.66 -32.29
CA LYS A 17 14.41 0.78 -32.57
C LYS A 17 13.15 0.99 -33.41
N HIS A 18 12.12 1.64 -32.86
CA HIS A 18 11.24 2.65 -33.49
C HIS A 18 9.85 2.71 -32.83
N THR A 19 9.72 3.45 -31.73
CA THR A 19 8.39 3.94 -31.29
C THR A 19 8.05 5.23 -32.03
N ARG A 20 7.09 5.14 -32.97
CA ARG A 20 6.49 6.30 -33.65
C ARG A 20 5.59 7.05 -32.65
N GLN A 21 6.05 8.21 -32.17
CA GLN A 21 5.20 9.17 -31.47
C GLN A 21 4.01 9.55 -32.35
N ARG A 22 2.81 9.57 -31.76
CA ARG A 22 1.54 9.95 -32.43
C ARG A 22 1.66 11.40 -32.95
N TRP A 23 1.69 11.56 -34.27
CA TRP A 23 1.85 12.85 -34.95
C TRP A 23 0.61 13.74 -34.77
N PRO A 24 0.73 15.03 -34.41
CA PRO A 24 -0.42 15.95 -34.27
C PRO A 24 -1.13 16.22 -35.60
N ARG A 25 -2.45 16.45 -35.53
CA ARG A 25 -3.32 16.75 -36.69
C ARG A 25 -2.97 18.11 -37.35
N PRO A 26 -3.36 18.34 -38.62
CA PRO A 26 -3.22 19.65 -39.27
C PRO A 26 -3.89 20.77 -38.46
N CYS A 27 -3.38 22.01 -38.50
CA CYS A 27 -4.05 23.14 -37.83
C CYS A 27 -5.42 23.44 -38.47
N GLY A 28 -6.33 24.04 -37.70
CA GLY A 28 -7.72 24.29 -38.14
C GLY A 28 -7.83 25.16 -39.42
N ILE A 29 -6.90 26.09 -39.64
CA ILE A 29 -6.86 26.91 -40.86
C ILE A 29 -6.44 26.09 -42.08
N CYS A 30 -5.40 25.28 -41.97
CA CYS A 30 -4.97 24.43 -43.09
C CYS A 30 -6.01 23.35 -43.40
N GLN A 31 -6.69 22.82 -42.37
CA GLN A 31 -7.77 21.85 -42.54
C GLN A 31 -8.99 22.46 -43.23
N SER A 32 -9.49 23.63 -42.77
CA SER A 32 -10.62 24.32 -43.41
C SER A 32 -10.32 24.70 -44.87
N ARG A 33 -9.07 25.08 -45.15
CA ARG A 33 -8.61 25.42 -46.51
C ARG A 33 -8.19 24.21 -47.35
N LYS A 34 -8.23 22.99 -46.79
CA LYS A 34 -7.81 21.74 -47.44
C LYS A 34 -6.39 21.82 -48.05
N VAL A 35 -5.48 22.52 -47.38
CA VAL A 35 -4.07 22.64 -47.79
C VAL A 35 -3.15 21.86 -46.84
N LYS A 36 -2.00 21.42 -47.36
CA LYS A 36 -1.02 20.64 -46.59
C LYS A 36 -0.43 21.50 -45.46
N CYS A 37 -0.58 21.03 -44.22
CA CYS A 37 0.00 21.65 -43.02
C CYS A 37 1.36 21.01 -42.71
N ASP A 38 2.38 21.83 -42.48
CA ASP A 38 3.70 21.42 -41.97
C ASP A 38 3.69 21.18 -40.45
N ARG A 39 2.59 21.50 -39.78
CA ARG A 39 2.30 21.17 -38.36
C ARG A 39 3.25 21.81 -37.35
N ALA A 40 4.06 22.79 -37.77
CA ALA A 40 4.69 23.74 -36.86
C ALA A 40 3.64 24.70 -36.27
N THR A 41 3.90 25.29 -35.11
CA THR A 41 3.02 26.31 -34.50
C THR A 41 3.81 27.61 -34.32
N PRO A 42 3.51 28.68 -35.06
CA PRO A 42 2.56 28.77 -36.19
C PRO A 42 3.10 28.06 -37.45
N CYS A 43 2.20 27.46 -38.24
CA CYS A 43 2.55 26.68 -39.43
C CYS A 43 3.03 27.59 -40.57
N THR A 44 3.91 27.12 -41.46
CA THR A 44 4.53 27.96 -42.52
C THR A 44 3.48 28.57 -43.47
N ASN A 45 2.39 27.84 -43.73
CA ASN A 45 1.30 28.34 -44.56
C ASN A 45 0.51 29.48 -43.89
N CYS A 46 0.32 29.44 -42.57
CA CYS A 46 -0.32 30.53 -41.82
C CYS A 46 0.62 31.74 -41.70
N LYS A 47 1.93 31.52 -41.48
CA LYS A 47 2.93 32.59 -41.44
C LYS A 47 3.03 33.34 -42.77
N ARG A 48 3.09 32.61 -43.90
CA ARG A 48 3.19 33.22 -45.24
C ARG A 48 1.97 34.09 -45.59
N ARG A 49 0.83 33.87 -44.92
CA ARG A 49 -0.42 34.60 -45.15
C ARG A 49 -0.67 35.72 -44.14
N GLY A 50 0.25 35.95 -43.19
CA GLY A 50 0.06 36.96 -42.14
C GLY A 50 -1.02 36.60 -41.10
N GLU A 51 -1.39 35.32 -41.01
CA GLU A 51 -2.43 34.79 -40.11
C GLU A 51 -1.82 33.87 -39.05
N ASP A 52 -0.59 34.13 -38.66
CA ASP A 52 0.14 33.39 -37.63
C ASP A 52 -0.61 33.35 -36.29
N HIS A 53 -1.22 34.47 -35.90
CA HIS A 53 -2.04 34.64 -34.70
C HIS A 53 -3.34 33.81 -34.68
N LEU A 54 -3.79 33.32 -35.84
CA LEU A 54 -4.98 32.46 -35.96
C LEU A 54 -4.64 30.98 -36.10
N CYS A 55 -3.35 30.62 -36.13
CA CYS A 55 -2.89 29.25 -36.31
C CYS A 55 -3.04 28.43 -35.02
N THR A 56 -4.24 27.91 -34.75
CA THR A 56 -4.49 27.04 -33.59
C THR A 56 -4.25 25.55 -33.93
N PRO A 57 -3.33 24.87 -33.23
CA PRO A 57 -3.32 23.42 -33.17
C PRO A 57 -4.62 22.94 -32.52
N GLU A 58 -5.27 21.92 -33.10
CA GLU A 58 -6.46 21.34 -32.47
C GLU A 58 -6.00 20.56 -31.22
N VAL A 59 -6.29 21.12 -30.04
CA VAL A 59 -6.10 20.46 -28.75
C VAL A 59 -7.49 20.10 -28.24
N ASP A 60 -7.73 18.83 -27.92
CA ASP A 60 -9.02 18.35 -27.41
C ASP A 60 -9.47 19.23 -26.23
N ARG A 61 -10.49 20.07 -26.45
CA ARG A 61 -11.15 20.84 -25.40
C ARG A 61 -12.56 20.31 -25.17
N ALA A 62 -12.71 19.54 -24.11
CA ALA A 62 -13.89 19.63 -23.28
C ALA A 62 -13.99 21.08 -22.73
N ASN A 63 -15.08 21.75 -23.07
CA ASN A 63 -15.31 23.19 -22.90
C ASN A 63 -15.43 23.68 -21.43
N GLY A 64 -14.85 24.86 -21.17
CA GLY A 64 -15.47 25.94 -20.35
C GLY A 64 -15.91 27.08 -21.30
N ASN A 65 -16.59 28.17 -20.94
CA ASN A 65 -16.96 28.78 -19.66
C ASN A 65 -17.96 29.96 -19.90
N SER A 66 -18.59 30.44 -18.81
CA SER A 66 -19.02 31.82 -18.49
C SER A 66 -20.11 32.62 -19.25
N GLY A 67 -21.14 33.06 -18.49
CA GLY A 67 -21.49 34.49 -18.34
C GLY A 67 -22.87 35.03 -18.81
N SER A 68 -23.89 35.08 -17.93
CA SER A 68 -24.82 36.24 -17.80
C SER A 68 -25.83 36.06 -16.64
N SER A 69 -25.68 36.92 -15.64
CA SER A 69 -26.64 37.15 -14.54
C SER A 69 -27.79 38.01 -15.05
N ALA A 70 -29.03 37.49 -14.95
CA ALA A 70 -30.31 38.24 -14.84
C ALA A 70 -31.54 37.33 -15.05
N ARG A 71 -31.39 36.12 -15.62
CA ARG A 71 -32.52 35.23 -15.97
C ARG A 71 -32.82 34.09 -15.00
N LYS A 72 -32.06 33.97 -13.89
CA LYS A 72 -32.10 32.80 -12.99
C LYS A 72 -33.19 32.79 -11.91
N ARG A 73 -34.05 33.80 -11.80
CA ARG A 73 -35.11 33.85 -10.77
C ARG A 73 -36.52 33.41 -11.21
N LYS A 74 -36.76 33.07 -12.48
CA LYS A 74 -38.09 32.60 -12.96
C LYS A 74 -38.14 31.14 -13.43
N ARG A 75 -37.05 30.36 -13.29
CA ARG A 75 -36.98 28.95 -13.70
C ARG A 75 -36.88 27.96 -12.53
N ALA A 76 -36.75 28.44 -11.30
CA ALA A 76 -36.68 27.60 -10.10
C ALA A 76 -38.07 27.12 -9.60
N GLU A 77 -39.15 27.84 -9.91
CA GLU A 77 -40.51 27.44 -9.49
C GLU A 77 -41.19 26.43 -10.44
N LYS A 78 -40.63 26.20 -11.63
CA LYS A 78 -41.18 25.25 -12.62
C LYS A 78 -40.47 23.89 -12.64
N SER A 79 -39.42 23.72 -11.83
CA SER A 79 -38.67 22.46 -11.70
C SER A 79 -39.23 21.55 -10.59
N ILE A 80 -39.95 22.12 -9.63
CA ILE A 80 -40.56 21.38 -8.50
C ILE A 80 -41.81 20.61 -8.95
N SER A 81 -42.45 20.99 -10.07
CA SER A 81 -43.62 20.28 -10.60
C SER A 81 -43.29 19.11 -11.52
N GLY A 82 -42.03 18.95 -11.94
CA GLY A 82 -41.59 17.88 -12.86
C GLY A 82 -40.93 16.68 -12.15
N GLU A 83 -40.45 16.86 -10.92
CA GLU A 83 -39.86 15.79 -10.12
C GLU A 83 -40.91 14.91 -9.43
N ASN A 84 -42.13 15.42 -9.21
CA ASN A 84 -43.24 14.61 -8.67
C ASN A 84 -43.83 13.63 -9.70
N THR A 85 -43.78 13.94 -11.00
CA THR A 85 -44.30 13.05 -12.06
C THR A 85 -43.41 11.84 -12.33
N ILE A 86 -42.11 11.89 -11.99
CA ILE A 86 -41.18 10.77 -12.19
C ILE A 86 -41.29 9.76 -11.03
N ILE A 87 -41.72 10.20 -9.86
CA ILE A 87 -41.95 9.33 -8.69
C ILE A 87 -43.25 8.52 -8.85
N GLU A 88 -44.29 9.08 -9.49
CA GLU A 88 -45.56 8.38 -9.72
C GLU A 88 -45.45 7.26 -10.78
N ASP A 89 -44.63 7.44 -11.83
CA ASP A 89 -44.49 6.44 -12.89
C ASP A 89 -43.70 5.20 -12.45
N HIS A 90 -42.76 5.36 -11.50
CA HIS A 90 -42.05 4.24 -10.87
C HIS A 90 -42.87 3.50 -9.80
N ALA A 91 -43.93 4.13 -9.26
CA ALA A 91 -44.80 3.53 -8.25
C ALA A 91 -45.95 2.70 -8.86
N LEU A 92 -46.40 3.03 -10.08
CA LEU A 92 -47.55 2.37 -10.72
C LEU A 92 -47.21 1.15 -11.58
N GLY A 93 -45.93 0.93 -11.92
CA GLY A 93 -45.48 -0.22 -12.71
C GLY A 93 -45.38 -1.55 -11.95
N ARG A 94 -45.59 -1.58 -10.62
CA ARG A 94 -45.47 -2.80 -9.78
C ARG A 94 -46.80 -3.30 -9.19
N LEU A 95 -47.94 -2.78 -9.62
CA LEU A 95 -49.25 -3.15 -9.04
C LEU A 95 -50.12 -4.05 -9.93
N ASN A 96 -49.68 -4.43 -11.13
CA ASN A 96 -50.46 -5.30 -12.02
C ASN A 96 -49.71 -6.58 -12.41
N SER A 97 -49.65 -7.54 -11.49
CA SER A 97 -49.74 -8.96 -11.84
C SER A 97 -50.12 -9.79 -10.61
N PRO A 98 -51.23 -10.54 -10.63
CA PRO A 98 -51.64 -11.37 -9.50
C PRO A 98 -51.04 -12.77 -9.64
N THR A 99 -50.06 -13.10 -8.80
CA THR A 99 -49.67 -14.51 -8.59
C THR A 99 -49.48 -14.78 -7.10
N ASN A 100 -50.33 -15.68 -6.62
CA ASN A 100 -50.43 -16.21 -5.26
C ASN A 100 -49.07 -16.57 -4.64
N PHE A 101 -48.77 -16.01 -3.48
CA PHE A 101 -47.79 -16.57 -2.55
C PHE A 101 -48.53 -17.21 -1.38
N THR A 102 -48.82 -18.50 -1.51
CA THR A 102 -49.01 -19.39 -0.36
C THR A 102 -47.64 -19.75 0.20
N GLY A 103 -47.53 -19.75 1.53
CA GLY A 103 -46.28 -19.84 2.29
C GLY A 103 -45.26 -20.87 1.79
N ALA A 104 -44.07 -20.38 1.52
CA ALA A 104 -42.83 -21.14 1.52
C ALA A 104 -41.79 -20.29 2.27
N GLU A 105 -40.99 -20.94 3.11
CA GLU A 105 -39.92 -20.33 3.90
C GLU A 105 -38.95 -19.51 3.02
N PRO A 106 -38.30 -18.47 3.58
CA PRO A 106 -37.38 -17.65 2.81
C PRO A 106 -36.15 -18.47 2.39
N GLU A 107 -36.09 -18.86 1.12
CA GLU A 107 -34.85 -19.33 0.51
C GLU A 107 -33.78 -18.23 0.64
N ALA A 108 -32.62 -18.65 1.16
CA ALA A 108 -31.46 -17.80 1.38
C ALA A 108 -31.11 -17.01 0.11
N VAL A 109 -31.10 -15.68 0.23
CA VAL A 109 -30.59 -14.78 -0.81
C VAL A 109 -29.16 -15.20 -1.12
N GLY A 110 -28.98 -15.85 -2.26
CA GLY A 110 -27.68 -16.32 -2.74
C GLY A 110 -26.69 -15.16 -2.79
N ASN A 111 -25.52 -15.37 -2.18
CA ASN A 111 -24.39 -14.44 -2.17
C ASN A 111 -24.07 -13.94 -3.58
N LEU A 112 -24.36 -12.66 -3.87
CA LEU A 112 -23.79 -11.93 -4.99
C LEU A 112 -22.33 -11.55 -4.65
N ARG A 113 -21.48 -12.56 -4.48
CA ARG A 113 -20.03 -12.37 -4.38
C ARG A 113 -19.49 -12.30 -5.82
N PRO A 114 -18.70 -11.30 -6.21
CA PRO A 114 -17.95 -11.36 -7.46
C PRO A 114 -17.17 -12.68 -7.47
N GLN A 115 -17.20 -13.42 -8.59
CA GLN A 115 -16.39 -14.62 -8.79
C GLN A 115 -14.90 -14.24 -8.83
N SER A 116 -14.33 -13.91 -7.68
CA SER A 116 -12.91 -13.68 -7.51
C SER A 116 -12.25 -15.03 -7.23
N LEU A 117 -11.34 -15.44 -8.12
CA LEU A 117 -10.28 -16.44 -7.93
C LEU A 117 -10.69 -17.65 -7.07
N GLU A 118 -11.02 -18.75 -7.74
CA GLU A 118 -11.21 -20.13 -7.22
C GLU A 118 -10.95 -20.33 -5.71
N GLU A 119 -11.99 -20.79 -5.03
CA GLU A 119 -12.21 -20.92 -3.59
C GLU A 119 -11.23 -21.82 -2.80
N GLU A 120 -10.04 -22.15 -3.32
CA GLU A 120 -9.21 -23.22 -2.77
C GLU A 120 -8.12 -22.83 -1.77
N ASP A 121 -7.89 -21.57 -1.38
CA ASP A 121 -6.75 -21.30 -0.46
C ASP A 121 -6.79 -19.96 0.32
N ASP A 122 -7.92 -19.64 0.97
CA ASP A 122 -8.01 -18.42 1.80
C ASP A 122 -8.02 -18.65 3.31
N ASP A 123 -7.21 -19.62 3.77
CA ASP A 123 -6.88 -19.84 5.19
C ASP A 123 -6.51 -18.54 5.91
N HIS A 124 -5.96 -17.58 5.16
CA HIS A 124 -5.59 -16.26 5.65
C HIS A 124 -6.80 -15.34 5.92
N THR A 125 -7.73 -15.18 4.98
CA THR A 125 -8.94 -14.40 5.23
C THR A 125 -9.80 -15.06 6.30
N VAL A 126 -9.79 -16.40 6.38
CA VAL A 126 -10.40 -17.13 7.50
C VAL A 126 -9.72 -16.76 8.81
N LEU A 127 -8.37 -16.76 8.87
CA LEU A 127 -7.60 -16.39 10.06
C LEU A 127 -7.90 -14.96 10.54
N LEU A 128 -8.10 -14.03 9.60
CA LEU A 128 -8.44 -12.64 9.88
C LEU A 128 -9.91 -12.47 10.31
N ALA A 129 -10.84 -13.17 9.66
CA ALA A 129 -12.28 -13.10 9.94
C ALA A 129 -12.66 -13.70 11.31
N GLN A 130 -11.83 -14.57 11.89
CA GLN A 130 -12.02 -15.13 13.23
C GLN A 130 -11.71 -14.15 14.37
N THR A 131 -11.42 -12.87 14.08
CA THR A 131 -11.12 -11.90 15.12
C THR A 131 -12.40 -11.44 15.82
N PRO A 132 -12.58 -11.73 17.13
CA PRO A 132 -13.75 -11.26 17.83
C PRO A 132 -13.77 -9.72 17.81
N PRO A 133 -14.93 -9.09 17.53
CA PRO A 133 -15.03 -7.64 17.57
C PRO A 133 -14.72 -7.16 18.98
N ARG A 134 -13.81 -6.20 19.11
CA ARG A 134 -13.47 -5.63 20.41
C ARG A 134 -14.70 -4.93 21.00
N PRO A 135 -15.09 -5.20 22.25
CA PRO A 135 -16.15 -4.45 22.91
C PRO A 135 -15.76 -2.97 22.97
N LYS A 136 -16.68 -2.08 22.58
CA LYS A 136 -16.44 -0.64 22.60
C LYS A 136 -16.42 -0.15 24.04
N GLU A 137 -15.23 -0.08 24.64
CA GLU A 137 -15.03 0.65 25.89
C GLU A 137 -15.08 2.15 25.62
N ARG A 138 -15.67 2.91 26.54
CA ARG A 138 -15.78 4.36 26.42
C ARG A 138 -14.42 4.99 26.67
N PHE A 139 -13.69 5.29 25.60
CA PHE A 139 -12.41 5.99 25.65
C PHE A 139 -12.61 7.51 25.67
N THR A 140 -11.89 8.20 26.55
CA THR A 140 -12.00 9.65 26.80
C THR A 140 -10.62 10.31 26.94
N TRP A 141 -10.61 11.65 27.00
CA TRP A 141 -9.38 12.42 27.23
C TRP A 141 -8.61 12.03 28.51
N ASN A 142 -9.29 11.51 29.53
CA ASN A 142 -8.67 11.13 30.81
C ASN A 142 -7.98 9.77 30.75
N ASP A 143 -8.33 8.94 29.78
CA ASP A 143 -7.78 7.59 29.61
C ASP A 143 -6.42 7.62 28.89
N ILE A 144 -6.07 8.75 28.28
CA ILE A 144 -4.83 8.92 27.51
C ILE A 144 -3.62 8.99 28.46
N LEU A 145 -2.72 8.02 28.33
CA LEU A 145 -1.43 8.01 29.01
C LEU A 145 -0.45 8.89 28.25
N LEU A 146 -0.06 10.02 28.84
CA LEU A 146 0.79 11.00 28.18
C LEU A 146 2.26 10.73 28.47
N PRO A 147 3.14 10.70 27.44
CA PRO A 147 4.57 10.53 27.65
C PRO A 147 5.20 11.77 28.28
N SER A 148 6.37 11.59 28.91
CA SER A 148 7.21 12.72 29.31
C SER A 148 7.71 13.48 28.06
N SER A 149 8.16 14.73 28.25
CA SER A 149 8.74 15.50 27.13
C SER A 149 9.95 14.79 26.52
N ALA A 150 10.75 14.09 27.33
CA ALA A 150 11.92 13.36 26.87
C ALA A 150 11.49 12.13 26.05
N ALA A 151 10.63 11.29 26.62
CA ALA A 151 10.05 10.12 25.96
C ALA A 151 9.42 10.48 24.60
N SER A 152 8.63 11.56 24.58
CA SER A 152 7.97 12.00 23.36
C SER A 152 8.95 12.42 22.26
N LYS A 153 10.08 13.06 22.60
CA LYS A 153 11.11 13.44 21.62
C LYS A 153 11.85 12.23 21.09
N VAL A 154 12.16 11.26 21.96
CA VAL A 154 12.80 9.99 21.55
C VAL A 154 11.91 9.22 20.58
N LEU A 155 10.61 9.12 20.85
CA LEU A 155 9.66 8.44 19.98
C LEU A 155 9.50 9.14 18.62
N VAL A 156 9.38 10.48 18.58
CA VAL A 156 9.31 11.23 17.31
C VAL A 156 10.61 11.09 16.49
N ALA A 157 11.77 11.12 17.15
CA ALA A 157 13.06 10.90 16.48
C ALA A 157 13.19 9.46 15.95
N HIS A 158 12.68 8.48 16.70
CA HIS A 158 12.62 7.10 16.26
C HIS A 158 11.76 6.96 15.00
N ASP A 159 10.54 7.50 15.00
CA ASP A 159 9.65 7.53 13.85
C ASP A 159 10.33 8.11 12.61
N LYS A 160 10.99 9.26 12.77
CA LYS A 160 11.71 9.96 11.70
C LYS A 160 12.79 9.12 11.05
N LEU A 161 13.51 8.32 11.84
CA LEU A 161 14.61 7.49 11.34
C LEU A 161 14.12 6.18 10.72
N TRP A 162 13.08 5.59 11.31
CA TRP A 162 12.74 4.19 11.10
C TRP A 162 11.42 3.95 10.36
N ASN A 163 10.46 4.85 10.50
CA ASN A 163 9.11 4.68 9.98
C ASN A 163 8.81 5.69 8.86
N SER A 164 9.43 6.86 8.88
CA SER A 164 9.18 7.95 7.92
C SER A 164 9.30 7.53 6.47
N TRP A 165 10.36 6.80 6.12
CA TRP A 165 10.63 6.39 4.75
C TRP A 165 9.67 5.32 4.25
N VAL A 166 8.95 4.71 5.19
CA VAL A 166 7.89 3.75 4.97
C VAL A 166 6.58 4.50 4.78
N HIS A 167 6.11 5.29 5.76
CA HIS A 167 4.79 5.94 5.65
C HIS A 167 4.73 7.14 4.73
N GLN A 168 5.84 7.87 4.63
CA GLN A 168 5.96 9.06 3.82
C GLN A 168 4.81 10.05 4.04
N ALA A 169 4.24 10.00 5.24
CA ALA A 169 3.02 10.70 5.61
C ALA A 169 3.29 12.04 6.30
N ILE A 170 4.45 12.19 6.95
CA ILE A 170 4.77 13.36 7.78
C ILE A 170 5.81 14.22 7.08
N TYR A 171 5.56 15.53 7.06
CA TYR A 171 6.60 16.52 6.80
C TYR A 171 7.24 16.95 8.14
N TYR A 172 8.37 16.32 8.51
CA TYR A 172 8.96 16.48 9.84
C TYR A 172 9.35 17.91 10.22
N PRO A 173 9.91 18.75 9.33
CA PRO A 173 10.26 20.13 9.69
C PRO A 173 9.07 20.95 10.22
N GLN A 174 7.85 20.66 9.75
CA GLN A 174 6.63 21.25 10.29
C GLN A 174 6.15 20.52 11.55
N PHE A 175 6.11 19.20 11.50
CA PHE A 175 5.60 18.38 12.61
C PHE A 175 6.42 18.57 13.90
N GLU A 176 7.74 18.68 13.80
CA GLU A 176 8.64 18.92 14.95
C GLU A 176 8.38 20.29 15.59
N LYS A 177 8.09 21.33 14.79
CA LYS A 177 7.71 22.65 15.31
C LYS A 177 6.36 22.62 16.02
N GLU A 178 5.38 21.93 15.44
CA GLU A 178 4.06 21.72 16.05
C GLU A 178 4.18 20.91 17.36
N HIS A 179 5.06 19.91 17.37
CA HIS A 179 5.37 19.08 18.54
C HIS A 179 6.03 19.86 19.67
N ASP A 180 7.04 20.68 19.37
CA ASP A 180 7.67 21.55 20.37
C ASP A 180 6.67 22.54 20.97
N ASN A 181 5.79 23.13 20.15
CA ASN A 181 4.71 23.99 20.62
C ASN A 181 3.72 23.23 21.52
N PHE A 182 3.33 22.01 21.15
CA PHE A 182 2.48 21.15 21.97
C PHE A 182 3.13 20.87 23.34
N LEU A 183 4.41 20.49 23.36
CA LEU A 183 5.14 20.25 24.61
C LEU A 183 5.26 21.52 25.47
N MET A 184 5.43 22.69 24.85
CA MET A 184 5.42 23.98 25.55
C MET A 184 4.05 24.26 26.19
N MET A 185 2.95 24.11 25.44
CA MET A 185 1.60 24.33 25.95
C MET A 185 1.28 23.41 27.13
N ARG A 186 1.73 22.15 27.06
CA ARG A 186 1.64 21.17 28.14
C ARG A 186 2.39 21.62 29.39
N ARG A 187 3.61 22.16 29.25
CA ARG A 187 4.37 22.72 30.39
C ARG A 187 3.68 23.92 31.03
N CYS A 188 2.95 24.71 30.25
CA CYS A 188 2.11 25.80 30.76
C CYS A 188 0.79 25.32 31.40
N GLY A 189 0.59 24.02 31.61
CA GLY A 189 -0.59 23.45 32.27
C GLY A 189 -1.84 23.37 31.38
N LYS A 190 -1.72 23.55 30.06
CA LYS A 190 -2.86 23.40 29.16
C LYS A 190 -3.23 21.92 29.02
N PRO A 191 -4.53 21.57 29.12
CA PRO A 191 -4.97 20.20 28.97
C PRO A 191 -4.79 19.73 27.53
N VAL A 192 -4.59 18.41 27.32
CA VAL A 192 -4.41 17.83 25.97
C VAL A 192 -5.62 18.10 25.07
N SER A 193 -6.83 18.14 25.65
CA SER A 193 -8.09 18.43 24.96
C SER A 193 -8.18 19.84 24.36
N SER A 194 -7.25 20.74 24.71
CA SER A 194 -7.18 22.08 24.11
C SER A 194 -6.41 22.14 22.79
N SER A 195 -5.72 21.06 22.42
CA SER A 195 -4.99 20.96 21.15
C SER A 195 -5.89 20.49 20.00
N ASP A 196 -5.46 20.72 18.76
CA ASP A 196 -6.18 20.25 17.58
C ASP A 196 -6.26 18.72 17.55
N PRO A 197 -7.48 18.12 17.59
CA PRO A 197 -7.63 16.66 17.58
C PRO A 197 -7.11 16.02 16.29
N SER A 198 -7.14 16.71 15.15
CA SER A 198 -6.61 16.16 13.90
C SER A 198 -5.09 16.04 13.92
N TRP A 199 -4.40 16.93 14.62
CA TRP A 199 -2.95 16.84 14.85
C TRP A 199 -2.62 15.79 15.91
N LEU A 200 -3.40 15.74 17.00
CA LEU A 200 -3.23 14.71 18.04
C LEU A 200 -3.41 13.30 17.50
N ALA A 201 -4.31 13.09 16.54
CA ALA A 201 -4.46 11.82 15.84
C ALA A 201 -3.13 11.37 15.20
N ILE A 202 -2.42 12.27 14.51
CA ILE A 202 -1.09 11.99 13.94
C ILE A 202 -0.10 11.70 15.07
N TYR A 203 -0.05 12.57 16.08
CA TYR A 203 0.90 12.44 17.18
C TYR A 203 0.79 11.10 17.90
N PHE A 204 -0.41 10.68 18.31
CA PHE A 204 -0.61 9.40 18.96
C PHE A 204 -0.38 8.20 18.02
N SER A 205 -0.68 8.34 16.73
CA SER A 205 -0.32 7.32 15.73
C SER A 205 1.20 7.14 15.65
N VAL A 206 1.97 8.24 15.67
CA VAL A 206 3.45 8.24 15.70
C VAL A 206 3.96 7.55 16.95
N LEU A 207 3.42 7.87 18.13
CA LEU A 207 3.86 7.25 19.38
C LEU A 207 3.61 5.72 19.37
N ALA A 208 2.41 5.31 18.96
CA ALA A 208 2.04 3.91 18.86
C ALA A 208 2.92 3.15 17.87
N ALA A 209 3.09 3.68 16.64
CA ALA A 209 3.93 3.08 15.61
C ALA A 209 5.41 3.03 16.03
N SER A 210 5.91 4.08 16.67
CA SER A 210 7.30 4.15 17.14
C SER A 210 7.58 3.13 18.23
N LEU A 211 6.73 3.04 19.26
CA LEU A 211 6.95 2.07 20.34
C LEU A 211 6.77 0.62 19.85
N LEU A 212 5.86 0.38 18.92
CA LEU A 212 5.69 -0.93 18.26
C LEU A 212 6.94 -1.37 17.48
N THR A 213 7.68 -0.42 16.92
CA THR A 213 8.87 -0.66 16.08
C THR A 213 10.20 -0.46 16.81
N MET A 214 10.16 0.03 18.06
CA MET A 214 11.35 0.31 18.87
C MET A 214 11.86 -0.94 19.58
N GLY A 215 13.18 -1.05 19.68
CA GLY A 215 13.82 -2.10 20.47
C GLY A 215 13.60 -1.97 21.97
N GLU A 216 13.51 -3.10 22.66
CA GLU A 216 13.26 -3.17 24.10
C GLU A 216 14.32 -2.41 24.90
N ASP A 217 15.59 -2.45 24.50
CA ASP A 217 16.69 -1.71 25.16
C ASP A 217 16.48 -0.18 25.09
N LYS A 218 16.07 0.32 23.92
CA LYS A 218 15.76 1.74 23.71
C LYS A 218 14.49 2.13 24.43
N ALA A 219 13.47 1.27 24.42
CA ALA A 219 12.21 1.52 25.11
C ALA A 219 12.40 1.58 26.63
N ALA A 220 13.19 0.67 27.20
CA ALA A 220 13.50 0.60 28.63
C ALA A 220 14.22 1.86 29.14
N THR A 221 14.96 2.55 28.27
CA THR A 221 15.69 3.79 28.61
C THR A 221 14.89 5.07 28.32
N SER A 222 13.65 4.96 27.79
CA SER A 222 12.90 6.09 27.23
C SER A 222 11.92 6.80 28.16
N ASP A 223 12.02 6.69 29.49
CA ASP A 223 11.14 7.37 30.47
C ASP A 223 9.63 7.29 30.11
N LEU A 224 9.20 6.07 29.75
CA LEU A 224 7.84 5.79 29.30
C LEU A 224 6.84 5.82 30.46
N PRO A 225 5.59 6.28 30.25
CA PRO A 225 4.59 6.40 31.31
C PRO A 225 4.06 5.05 31.82
N LEU A 226 4.33 3.96 31.10
CA LEU A 226 3.92 2.61 31.47
C LEU A 226 4.96 1.60 30.97
N ALA A 227 5.41 0.71 31.87
CA ALA A 227 6.39 -0.34 31.54
C ALA A 227 5.78 -1.47 30.68
N ASP A 228 4.46 -1.68 30.78
CA ASP A 228 3.72 -2.61 29.91
C ASP A 228 3.53 -1.96 28.52
N HIS A 229 4.53 -2.15 27.65
CA HIS A 229 4.55 -1.54 26.33
C HIS A 229 3.37 -1.99 25.44
N PRO A 230 2.94 -3.27 25.39
CA PRO A 230 1.76 -3.65 24.63
C PRO A 230 0.49 -2.87 25.04
N LYS A 231 0.27 -2.68 26.35
CA LYS A 231 -0.85 -1.83 26.83
C LYS A 231 -0.65 -0.37 26.46
N LEU A 232 0.57 0.15 26.51
CA LEU A 232 0.86 1.54 26.16
C LEU A 232 0.67 1.82 24.66
N ILE A 233 1.14 0.92 23.79
CA ILE A 233 0.91 0.98 22.34
C ILE A 233 -0.60 1.00 22.07
N ARG A 234 -1.36 0.11 22.73
CA ARG A 234 -2.81 0.05 22.61
C ARG A 234 -3.48 1.35 23.06
N ASN A 235 -3.05 1.91 24.19
CA ASN A 235 -3.58 3.20 24.67
C ASN A 235 -3.36 4.34 23.67
N TRP A 236 -2.17 4.46 23.08
CA TRP A 236 -1.88 5.48 22.07
C TRP A 236 -2.60 5.23 20.75
N TYR A 237 -2.74 3.97 20.34
CA TYR A 237 -3.55 3.60 19.18
C TYR A 237 -5.03 4.01 19.38
N ASP A 238 -5.63 3.67 20.53
CA ASP A 238 -7.01 4.04 20.86
C ASP A 238 -7.15 5.57 21.00
N ALA A 239 -6.13 6.26 21.54
CA ALA A 239 -6.09 7.72 21.59
C ALA A 239 -6.07 8.35 20.19
N ALA A 240 -5.36 7.76 19.22
CA ALA A 240 -5.34 8.24 17.85
C ALA A 240 -6.72 8.08 17.18
N LEU A 241 -7.38 6.94 17.35
CA LEU A 241 -8.74 6.69 16.86
C LEU A 241 -9.75 7.65 17.48
N PHE A 242 -9.69 7.83 18.80
CA PHE A 242 -10.50 8.81 19.52
C PHE A 242 -10.28 10.23 19.00
N CYS A 243 -9.03 10.63 18.75
CA CYS A 243 -8.73 11.95 18.19
C CYS A 243 -9.25 12.13 16.75
N LEU A 244 -9.25 11.07 15.93
CA LEU A 244 -9.90 11.10 14.61
C LEU A 244 -11.41 11.34 14.74
N GLU A 245 -12.08 10.66 15.67
CA GLU A 245 -13.50 10.87 15.96
C GLU A 245 -13.77 12.32 16.42
N MET A 246 -12.95 12.85 17.34
CA MET A 246 -13.05 14.24 17.83
C MET A 246 -12.79 15.28 16.73
N ALA A 247 -12.01 14.94 15.71
CA ALA A 247 -11.80 15.78 14.53
C ALA A 247 -12.98 15.72 13.52
N GLU A 248 -14.00 14.89 13.79
CA GLU A 248 -15.12 14.62 12.89
C GLU A 248 -14.67 14.23 11.47
N PHE A 249 -13.64 13.37 11.36
CA PHE A 249 -12.91 13.13 10.11
C PHE A 249 -13.79 12.71 8.91
N MET A 250 -14.92 12.03 9.16
CA MET A 250 -15.87 11.65 8.12
C MET A 250 -16.72 12.83 7.60
N ARG A 251 -16.90 13.88 8.41
CA ARG A 251 -17.61 15.11 8.04
C ARG A 251 -16.67 16.21 7.55
N ARG A 252 -15.42 16.21 8.02
CA ARG A 252 -14.40 17.23 7.73
C ARG A 252 -13.18 16.59 7.05
N PRO A 253 -13.20 16.44 5.71
CA PRO A 253 -12.07 15.91 4.95
C PRO A 253 -10.83 16.79 5.16
N HIS A 254 -9.74 16.21 5.64
CA HIS A 254 -8.50 16.92 5.90
C HIS A 254 -7.27 16.04 5.65
N ALA A 255 -6.15 16.64 5.23
CA ALA A 255 -4.92 15.88 4.96
C ALA A 255 -4.41 15.16 6.22
N ARG A 256 -4.54 15.77 7.41
CA ARG A 256 -4.11 15.17 8.68
C ARG A 256 -4.81 13.85 9.00
N THR A 257 -6.06 13.68 8.58
CA THR A 257 -6.77 12.40 8.68
C THR A 257 -6.08 11.33 7.84
N VAL A 258 -5.72 11.67 6.60
CA VAL A 258 -5.02 10.75 5.68
C VAL A 258 -3.63 10.40 6.24
N GLN A 259 -2.93 11.37 6.82
CA GLN A 259 -1.63 11.16 7.48
C GLN A 259 -1.75 10.19 8.66
N ALA A 260 -2.71 10.43 9.56
CA ALA A 260 -2.92 9.58 10.74
C ALA A 260 -3.30 8.14 10.34
N ILE A 261 -4.26 7.96 9.41
CA ILE A 261 -4.66 6.63 8.94
C ILE A 261 -3.50 5.91 8.26
N ALA A 262 -2.66 6.62 7.50
CA ALA A 262 -1.44 6.03 6.96
C ALA A 262 -0.56 5.51 8.10
N ILE A 263 -0.20 6.33 9.10
CA ILE A 263 0.67 5.87 10.18
C ILE A 263 0.04 4.69 10.96
N LEU A 264 -1.27 4.72 11.22
CA LEU A 264 -2.01 3.62 11.85
C LEU A 264 -2.01 2.33 11.02
N GLY A 265 -1.72 2.41 9.72
CA GLY A 265 -1.43 1.28 8.84
C GLY A 265 -0.43 0.29 9.43
N ILE A 266 0.58 0.81 10.14
CA ILE A 266 1.62 0.05 10.85
C ILE A 266 1.03 -0.71 12.06
N CYS A 267 0.01 -0.16 12.71
CA CYS A 267 -0.57 -0.69 13.95
C CYS A 267 -1.70 -1.70 13.72
N PHE A 268 -2.58 -1.49 12.73
CA PHE A 268 -3.83 -2.25 12.62
C PHE A 268 -3.66 -3.78 12.66
N HIS A 269 -2.76 -4.34 11.85
CA HIS A 269 -2.55 -5.79 11.81
C HIS A 269 -1.91 -6.34 13.10
N ASN A 270 -1.00 -5.57 13.69
CA ASN A 270 -0.32 -5.97 14.92
C ASN A 270 -1.30 -6.01 16.11
N LEU A 271 -2.31 -5.12 16.10
CA LEU A 271 -3.31 -4.99 17.18
C LEU A 271 -4.63 -5.71 16.93
N GLY A 272 -4.74 -6.50 15.86
CA GLY A 272 -5.91 -7.34 15.56
C GLY A 272 -7.09 -6.64 14.87
N ASP A 273 -6.96 -5.36 14.52
CA ASP A 273 -8.07 -4.54 13.99
C ASP A 273 -8.16 -4.59 12.45
N HIS A 274 -8.29 -5.80 11.89
CA HIS A 274 -8.30 -5.99 10.44
C HIS A 274 -9.52 -5.35 9.74
N ASP A 275 -10.72 -5.49 10.28
CA ASP A 275 -11.93 -4.92 9.64
C ASP A 275 -11.93 -3.40 9.71
N LEU A 276 -11.53 -2.86 10.87
CA LEU A 276 -11.37 -1.42 11.05
C LEU A 276 -10.33 -0.86 10.08
N ARG A 277 -9.23 -1.57 9.84
CA ARG A 277 -8.22 -1.20 8.83
C ARG A 277 -8.88 -0.97 7.47
N GLN A 278 -9.69 -1.91 6.99
CA GLN A 278 -10.33 -1.81 5.67
C GLN A 278 -11.23 -0.58 5.57
N MET A 279 -12.02 -0.32 6.63
CA MET A 279 -12.90 0.85 6.68
C MET A 279 -12.12 2.18 6.76
N MET A 280 -11.03 2.20 7.53
CA MET A 280 -10.18 3.38 7.66
C MET A 280 -9.45 3.70 6.34
N TRP A 281 -8.90 2.70 5.64
CA TRP A 281 -8.31 2.91 4.32
C TRP A 281 -9.33 3.41 3.30
N ALA A 282 -10.54 2.84 3.27
CA ALA A 282 -11.61 3.33 2.40
C ALA A 282 -11.94 4.80 2.68
N CYS A 283 -12.03 5.20 3.95
CA CYS A 283 -12.20 6.60 4.34
C CYS A 283 -11.02 7.47 3.90
N ALA A 284 -9.77 7.04 4.13
CA ALA A 284 -8.58 7.78 3.73
C ALA A 284 -8.51 7.99 2.21
N ILE A 285 -8.82 6.97 1.41
CA ILE A 285 -8.89 7.05 -0.05
C ILE A 285 -9.92 8.10 -0.48
N ARG A 286 -11.14 8.03 0.06
CA ARG A 286 -12.21 8.99 -0.28
C ARG A 286 -11.85 10.42 0.12
N ILE A 287 -11.24 10.61 1.28
CA ILE A 287 -10.78 11.93 1.75
C ILE A 287 -9.64 12.45 0.86
N ALA A 288 -8.64 11.61 0.56
CA ALA A 288 -7.49 11.97 -0.28
C ALA A 288 -7.93 12.43 -1.68
N LEU A 289 -8.86 11.70 -2.31
CA LEU A 289 -9.45 12.09 -3.59
C LEU A 289 -10.26 13.38 -3.49
N LYS A 290 -11.06 13.54 -2.43
CA LYS A 290 -11.90 14.73 -2.23
C LYS A 290 -11.09 16.01 -2.05
N ILE A 291 -9.97 15.94 -1.33
CA ILE A 291 -9.07 17.09 -1.15
C ILE A 291 -8.05 17.22 -2.29
N GLY A 292 -7.98 16.23 -3.20
CA GLY A 292 -7.19 16.26 -4.43
C GLY A 292 -5.74 15.83 -4.31
N LEU A 293 -5.35 15.05 -3.28
CA LEU A 293 -3.94 14.68 -3.03
C LEU A 293 -3.27 14.01 -4.25
N ASN A 294 -4.05 13.40 -5.14
CA ASN A 294 -3.58 12.78 -6.36
C ASN A 294 -3.21 13.76 -7.49
N ARG A 295 -3.46 15.06 -7.31
CA ARG A 295 -3.19 16.13 -8.29
C ARG A 295 -2.69 17.40 -7.59
N PRO A 296 -1.55 17.34 -6.87
CA PRO A 296 -1.09 18.47 -6.06
C PRO A 296 -0.84 19.73 -6.89
N GLU A 297 -0.46 19.59 -8.17
CA GLU A 297 -0.26 20.71 -9.11
C GLU A 297 -1.55 21.44 -9.51
N ASN A 298 -2.71 20.82 -9.34
CA ASN A 298 -4.00 21.36 -9.76
C ASN A 298 -4.84 21.90 -8.59
N MET A 299 -4.26 21.99 -7.40
CA MET A 299 -4.96 22.47 -6.21
C MET A 299 -5.16 23.98 -6.22
N LYS A 300 -6.40 24.40 -5.94
CA LYS A 300 -6.77 25.83 -5.86
C LYS A 300 -6.39 26.48 -4.52
N ALA A 301 -6.20 25.68 -3.48
CA ALA A 301 -5.84 26.14 -2.14
C ALA A 301 -4.40 25.69 -1.84
N PRO A 302 -3.64 26.46 -1.04
CA PRO A 302 -2.31 26.06 -0.59
C PRO A 302 -2.42 24.73 0.17
N LEU A 303 -1.57 23.79 -0.21
CA LEU A 303 -1.43 22.51 0.48
C LEU A 303 -0.92 22.72 1.91
N PRO A 304 -1.31 21.87 2.86
CA PRO A 304 -0.86 21.97 4.25
C PRO A 304 0.65 21.69 4.42
N PHE A 305 1.31 21.13 3.40
CA PHE A 305 2.73 20.81 3.34
C PHE A 305 3.19 20.77 1.86
N PRO A 306 4.50 20.67 1.54
CA PRO A 306 4.99 20.76 0.17
C PRO A 306 4.34 19.74 -0.79
N SER A 307 4.14 20.11 -2.06
CA SER A 307 3.49 19.28 -3.08
C SER A 307 4.07 17.88 -3.21
N GLU A 308 5.39 17.74 -3.02
CA GLU A 308 6.07 16.43 -3.02
C GLU A 308 5.59 15.52 -1.88
N HIS A 309 5.36 16.06 -0.69
CA HIS A 309 4.86 15.29 0.45
C HIS A 309 3.39 14.88 0.28
N CYS A 310 2.59 15.69 -0.42
CA CYS A 310 1.22 15.31 -0.80
C CYS A 310 1.21 14.15 -1.79
N LEU A 311 2.10 14.21 -2.79
CA LEU A 311 2.27 13.14 -3.77
C LEU A 311 2.73 11.85 -3.11
N ARG A 312 3.70 11.93 -2.20
CA ARG A 312 4.20 10.79 -1.43
C ARG A 312 3.12 10.14 -0.59
N LEU A 313 2.33 10.94 0.14
CA LEU A 313 1.21 10.46 0.92
C LEU A 313 0.16 9.79 0.01
N TRP A 314 -0.15 10.39 -1.16
CA TRP A 314 -1.04 9.76 -2.13
C TRP A 314 -0.53 8.40 -2.59
N TRP A 315 0.76 8.29 -2.92
CA TRP A 315 1.36 6.99 -3.27
C TRP A 315 1.32 5.99 -2.13
N THR A 316 1.46 6.41 -0.87
CA THR A 316 1.22 5.52 0.28
C THR A 316 -0.19 4.95 0.23
N ILE A 317 -1.21 5.78 -0.03
CA ILE A 317 -2.58 5.31 -0.17
C ILE A 317 -2.73 4.31 -1.34
N VAL A 318 -2.11 4.60 -2.49
CA VAL A 318 -2.14 3.70 -3.66
C VAL A 318 -1.48 2.36 -3.37
N ILE A 319 -0.29 2.37 -2.79
CA ILE A 319 0.46 1.17 -2.38
C ILE A 319 -0.41 0.30 -1.46
N CYS A 320 -1.09 0.92 -0.49
CA CYS A 320 -1.95 0.24 0.48
C CYS A 320 -3.21 -0.37 -0.09
N ASP A 321 -3.73 0.20 -1.19
CA ASP A 321 -4.92 -0.30 -1.89
C ASP A 321 -4.56 -1.37 -2.93
N TRP A 322 -3.39 -1.27 -3.57
CA TRP A 322 -3.03 -2.09 -4.73
C TRP A 322 -2.13 -3.29 -4.41
N LEU A 323 -1.32 -3.27 -3.34
CA LEU A 323 -0.52 -4.43 -2.90
C LEU A 323 -1.19 -5.47 -1.96
N PRO A 324 -2.38 -5.27 -1.35
CA PRO A 324 -3.00 -6.30 -0.51
C PRO A 324 -3.28 -7.63 -1.22
N PHE A 325 -3.65 -8.66 -0.45
CA PHE A 325 -3.80 -10.06 -0.89
C PHE A 325 -4.84 -10.31 -2.01
N PRO A 326 -4.72 -11.46 -2.72
CA PRO A 326 -5.75 -11.93 -3.64
C PRO A 326 -7.13 -11.99 -2.95
N GLY A 327 -8.18 -11.55 -3.62
CA GLY A 327 -9.55 -11.47 -3.07
C GLY A 327 -9.98 -10.07 -2.60
N TYR A 328 -9.03 -9.15 -2.39
CA TYR A 328 -9.36 -7.73 -2.19
C TYR A 328 -9.71 -7.06 -3.53
N THR A 329 -10.76 -6.25 -3.55
CA THR A 329 -11.09 -5.40 -4.70
C THR A 329 -10.53 -4.00 -4.45
N PRO A 330 -9.53 -3.54 -5.23
CA PRO A 330 -8.99 -2.20 -5.09
C PRO A 330 -10.07 -1.12 -5.22
N LEU A 331 -10.00 -0.10 -4.37
CA LEU A 331 -10.95 1.02 -4.37
C LEU A 331 -10.51 2.17 -5.28
N ILE A 332 -9.20 2.29 -5.54
CA ILE A 332 -8.61 3.33 -6.36
C ILE A 332 -8.60 2.86 -7.81
N ASN A 333 -9.17 3.68 -8.69
CA ASN A 333 -9.14 3.40 -10.12
C ASN A 333 -7.78 3.82 -10.73
N GLU A 334 -7.25 3.06 -11.68
CA GLU A 334 -6.04 3.42 -12.44
C GLU A 334 -6.07 4.86 -12.97
N ARG A 335 -7.25 5.36 -13.38
CA ARG A 335 -7.42 6.73 -13.91
C ARG A 335 -7.17 7.82 -12.87
N GLU A 336 -7.22 7.48 -11.58
CA GLU A 336 -6.96 8.40 -10.47
C GLU A 336 -5.45 8.52 -10.17
N VAL A 337 -4.65 7.56 -10.64
CA VAL A 337 -3.19 7.51 -10.51
C VAL A 337 -2.53 8.02 -11.79
N ARG A 338 -2.61 9.34 -12.02
CA ARG A 338 -1.96 10.03 -13.16
C ARG A 338 -0.75 10.87 -12.79
N CYS A 339 -0.47 10.95 -11.50
CA CYS A 339 0.67 11.69 -10.97
C CYS A 339 1.98 10.94 -11.21
N ARG A 340 3.09 11.67 -11.25
CA ARG A 340 4.42 11.08 -11.32
C ARG A 340 4.75 10.26 -10.08
N LEU A 341 5.76 9.40 -10.16
CA LEU A 341 6.32 8.73 -8.99
C LEU A 341 6.95 9.74 -8.00
N PRO A 342 7.04 9.39 -6.71
CA PRO A 342 7.76 10.18 -5.71
C PRO A 342 9.21 10.44 -6.12
N ALA A 343 9.75 11.60 -5.77
CA ALA A 343 11.11 12.01 -6.08
C ALA A 343 11.87 12.46 -4.83
N PRO A 344 13.22 12.43 -4.83
CA PRO A 344 14.01 12.91 -3.70
C PRO A 344 13.71 14.37 -3.35
N HIS A 345 13.72 14.66 -2.06
CA HIS A 345 13.49 15.98 -1.47
C HIS A 345 14.59 16.29 -0.46
N VAL A 346 14.94 17.57 -0.31
CA VAL A 346 16.07 18.02 0.56
C VAL A 346 15.95 17.57 2.02
N ASP A 347 14.73 17.36 2.49
CA ASP A 347 14.42 16.95 3.86
C ASP A 347 14.39 15.41 4.05
N ASP A 348 14.79 14.63 3.04
CA ASP A 348 14.86 13.17 3.13
C ASP A 348 16.06 12.71 3.97
N LEU A 349 16.01 11.45 4.42
CA LEU A 349 17.22 10.77 4.88
C LEU A 349 18.10 10.46 3.68
N TYR A 350 19.36 10.85 3.82
CA TYR A 350 20.40 10.67 2.82
C TYR A 350 21.59 9.91 3.37
N ALA A 351 22.23 9.12 2.52
CA ALA A 351 23.51 8.47 2.75
C ALA A 351 24.42 8.70 1.53
N GLU A 352 25.73 8.79 1.73
CA GLU A 352 26.68 8.96 0.63
C GLU A 352 27.47 7.67 0.43
N GLN A 353 27.55 7.20 -0.82
CA GLN A 353 28.38 6.07 -1.21
C GLN A 353 29.02 6.38 -2.57
N ASP A 354 30.36 6.34 -2.64
CA ASP A 354 31.14 6.56 -3.86
C ASP A 354 30.76 7.86 -4.61
N GLY A 355 30.51 8.94 -3.87
CA GLY A 355 30.08 10.23 -4.40
C GLY A 355 28.64 10.29 -4.94
N LYS A 356 27.86 9.21 -4.76
CA LYS A 356 26.42 9.18 -5.07
C LYS A 356 25.60 9.39 -3.81
N MET A 357 24.58 10.22 -3.92
CA MET A 357 23.65 10.51 -2.84
C MET A 357 22.47 9.53 -2.87
N LEU A 358 22.36 8.70 -1.85
CA LEU A 358 21.31 7.69 -1.68
C LEU A 358 20.16 8.30 -0.88
N SER A 359 18.96 8.37 -1.48
CA SER A 359 17.77 8.89 -0.81
C SER A 359 16.88 7.76 -0.32
N SER A 360 16.41 7.88 0.92
CA SER A 360 15.42 6.97 1.50
C SER A 360 14.09 6.90 0.74
N VAL A 361 13.73 7.87 -0.11
CA VAL A 361 12.48 7.81 -0.89
C VAL A 361 12.50 6.70 -1.96
N ARG A 362 13.68 6.19 -2.33
CA ARG A 362 13.82 5.17 -3.38
C ARG A 362 13.08 3.88 -3.04
N TYR A 363 12.97 3.55 -1.76
CA TYR A 363 12.11 2.47 -1.29
C TYR A 363 10.63 2.71 -1.66
N HIS A 364 10.12 3.92 -1.44
CA HIS A 364 8.72 4.26 -1.74
C HIS A 364 8.43 4.22 -3.25
N GLU A 365 9.39 4.67 -4.06
CA GLU A 365 9.35 4.53 -5.51
C GLU A 365 9.28 3.06 -5.94
N PHE A 366 10.12 2.20 -5.37
CA PHE A 366 10.08 0.76 -5.60
C PHE A 366 8.71 0.15 -5.23
N MET A 367 8.17 0.50 -4.06
CA MET A 367 6.87 0.01 -3.60
C MET A 367 5.74 0.44 -4.54
N ALA A 368 5.74 1.70 -4.98
CA ALA A 368 4.76 2.22 -5.93
C ALA A 368 4.80 1.47 -7.27
N ARG A 369 6.00 1.20 -7.80
CA ARG A 369 6.16 0.44 -9.05
C ARG A 369 5.70 -1.01 -8.90
N THR A 370 6.05 -1.65 -7.79
CA THR A 370 5.60 -3.02 -7.48
C THR A 370 4.08 -3.08 -7.35
N ALA A 371 3.46 -2.06 -6.73
CA ALA A 371 2.01 -1.94 -6.62
C ALA A 371 1.32 -1.88 -7.97
N VAL A 372 1.88 -1.12 -8.92
CA VAL A 372 1.37 -1.04 -10.31
C VAL A 372 1.43 -2.42 -10.98
N VAL A 373 2.56 -3.13 -10.88
CA VAL A 373 2.71 -4.47 -11.49
C VAL A 373 1.67 -5.44 -10.92
N TYR A 374 1.52 -5.46 -9.61
CA TYR A 374 0.59 -6.37 -8.95
C TYR A 374 -0.88 -6.01 -9.22
N HIS A 375 -1.23 -4.73 -9.30
CA HIS A 375 -2.56 -4.27 -9.71
C HIS A 375 -2.89 -4.69 -11.15
N ASN A 376 -1.95 -4.51 -12.08
CA ASN A 376 -2.11 -4.91 -13.47
C ASN A 376 -2.30 -6.43 -13.60
N PHE A 377 -1.54 -7.21 -12.82
CA PHE A 377 -1.69 -8.67 -12.74
C PHE A 377 -3.10 -9.07 -12.31
N HIS A 378 -3.62 -8.50 -11.21
CA HIS A 378 -5.00 -8.77 -10.76
C HIS A 378 -6.04 -8.38 -11.79
N ASN A 379 -5.91 -7.20 -12.39
CA ASN A 379 -6.83 -6.74 -13.43
C ASN A 379 -6.80 -7.64 -14.67
N ALA A 380 -5.64 -8.18 -15.04
CA ALA A 380 -5.51 -9.12 -16.16
C ALA A 380 -6.20 -10.45 -15.84
N LEU A 381 -6.01 -10.99 -14.63
CA LEU A 381 -6.70 -12.19 -14.18
C LEU A 381 -8.23 -12.02 -14.18
N GLN A 382 -8.74 -10.87 -13.71
CA GLN A 382 -10.18 -10.60 -13.69
C GLN A 382 -10.79 -10.43 -15.09
N LYS A 383 -10.05 -9.81 -16.02
CA LYS A 383 -10.54 -9.59 -17.39
C LYS A 383 -10.54 -10.87 -18.24
N GLY A 384 -9.66 -11.82 -17.95
CA GLY A 384 -9.64 -13.14 -18.60
C GLY A 384 -9.26 -13.13 -20.09
N PHE A 385 -8.59 -12.08 -20.59
CA PHE A 385 -8.17 -11.99 -21.99
C PHE A 385 -6.94 -12.86 -22.32
N GLN A 386 -6.17 -13.24 -21.30
CA GLN A 386 -4.95 -14.05 -21.40
C GLN A 386 -5.11 -15.29 -20.53
N THR A 387 -4.33 -16.33 -20.82
CA THR A 387 -4.24 -17.49 -19.92
C THR A 387 -3.61 -17.08 -18.58
N LYS A 388 -3.93 -17.81 -17.49
CA LYS A 388 -3.30 -17.59 -16.18
C LYS A 388 -1.77 -17.66 -16.28
N GLY A 389 -1.24 -18.59 -17.09
CA GLY A 389 0.21 -18.76 -17.30
C GLY A 389 0.88 -17.58 -17.99
N GLU A 390 0.27 -17.03 -19.04
CA GLU A 390 0.76 -15.80 -19.70
C GLU A 390 0.73 -14.61 -18.77
N THR A 391 -0.37 -14.46 -18.01
CA THR A 391 -0.55 -13.38 -17.05
C THR A 391 0.52 -13.41 -15.96
N VAL A 392 0.85 -14.60 -15.44
CA VAL A 392 1.94 -14.80 -14.46
C VAL A 392 3.31 -14.45 -15.04
N ARG A 393 3.64 -14.92 -16.26
CA ARG A 393 4.93 -14.60 -16.89
C ARG A 393 5.09 -13.11 -17.15
N GLN A 394 4.03 -12.45 -17.62
CA GLN A 394 4.04 -11.02 -17.85
C GLN A 394 4.26 -10.23 -16.55
N ALA A 395 3.66 -10.67 -15.45
CA ALA A 395 3.86 -10.05 -14.14
C ALA A 395 5.30 -10.28 -13.60
N ASP A 396 5.85 -11.49 -13.73
CA ASP A 396 7.24 -11.79 -13.34
C ASP A 396 8.25 -10.96 -14.16
N GLU A 397 8.02 -10.80 -15.47
CA GLU A 397 8.85 -9.96 -16.33
C GLU A 397 8.80 -8.48 -15.90
N GLN A 398 7.62 -7.95 -15.58
CA GLN A 398 7.48 -6.59 -15.06
C GLN A 398 8.15 -6.43 -13.70
N LEU A 399 8.07 -7.42 -12.80
CA LEU A 399 8.82 -7.41 -11.54
C LEU A 399 10.33 -7.42 -11.78
N ALA A 400 10.82 -8.22 -12.73
CA ALA A 400 12.24 -8.23 -13.10
C ALA A 400 12.71 -6.86 -13.65
N GLN A 401 11.87 -6.15 -14.40
CA GLN A 401 12.15 -4.78 -14.83
C GLN A 401 12.22 -3.79 -13.65
N VAL A 402 11.41 -4.00 -12.60
CA VAL A 402 11.54 -3.22 -11.36
C VAL A 402 12.88 -3.49 -10.68
N ILE A 403 13.29 -4.76 -10.59
CA ILE A 403 14.56 -5.17 -9.95
C ILE A 403 15.78 -4.60 -10.68
N THR A 404 15.83 -4.74 -12.00
CA THR A 404 16.98 -4.29 -12.84
C THR A 404 17.21 -2.78 -12.84
N THR A 405 16.27 -2.01 -12.31
CA THR A 405 16.35 -0.55 -12.19
C THR A 405 16.44 -0.09 -10.74
N LEU A 406 16.63 -1.02 -9.81
CA LEU A 406 16.89 -0.70 -8.41
C LEU A 406 18.24 0.02 -8.28
N PRO A 407 18.33 1.06 -7.45
CA PRO A 407 19.61 1.58 -7.02
C PRO A 407 20.42 0.52 -6.28
N GLU A 408 21.74 0.55 -6.45
CA GLU A 408 22.71 -0.41 -5.89
C GLU A 408 22.49 -0.74 -4.40
N HIS A 409 22.19 0.27 -3.55
CA HIS A 409 21.96 0.04 -2.12
C HIS A 409 20.70 -0.77 -1.78
N LEU A 410 19.73 -0.84 -2.71
CA LEU A 410 18.48 -1.60 -2.59
C LEU A 410 18.53 -2.97 -3.27
N GLU A 411 19.58 -3.26 -4.03
CA GLU A 411 19.72 -4.55 -4.71
C GLU A 411 19.79 -5.70 -3.69
N PRO A 412 19.02 -6.79 -3.88
CA PRO A 412 19.12 -7.97 -3.03
C PRO A 412 20.56 -8.52 -3.01
N GLU A 413 21.05 -8.93 -1.83
CA GLU A 413 22.45 -9.35 -1.68
C GLU A 413 22.79 -10.57 -2.56
N SER A 414 23.91 -10.48 -3.29
CA SER A 414 24.47 -11.59 -4.06
C SER A 414 25.95 -11.83 -3.70
N GLY A 415 26.25 -12.16 -2.43
CA GLY A 415 27.61 -12.57 -2.03
C GLY A 415 28.11 -12.02 -0.70
N GLU A 416 29.43 -12.08 -0.48
CA GLU A 416 30.10 -11.58 0.72
C GLU A 416 30.00 -10.07 0.85
N ARG A 417 29.75 -9.59 2.09
CA ARG A 417 29.64 -8.16 2.39
C ARG A 417 30.97 -7.46 2.21
N GLY A 418 31.06 -6.60 1.18
CA GLY A 418 32.16 -5.65 1.05
C GLY A 418 32.20 -4.71 2.26
N ALA A 419 33.41 -4.40 2.75
CA ALA A 419 33.61 -3.55 3.93
C ALA A 419 32.92 -2.17 3.83
N ALA A 420 32.82 -1.61 2.62
CA ALA A 420 32.16 -0.34 2.35
C ALA A 420 30.65 -0.38 2.62
N VAL A 421 29.97 -1.48 2.26
CA VAL A 421 28.53 -1.65 2.50
C VAL A 421 28.25 -1.80 3.99
N SER A 422 29.08 -2.55 4.72
CA SER A 422 28.94 -2.69 6.17
C SER A 422 29.09 -1.35 6.89
N LEU A 423 30.07 -0.53 6.50
CA LEU A 423 30.27 0.80 7.09
C LEU A 423 29.09 1.73 6.80
N LEU A 424 28.56 1.71 5.57
CA LEU A 424 27.38 2.48 5.18
C LEU A 424 26.17 2.12 6.04
N GLU A 425 25.96 0.83 6.30
CA GLU A 425 24.85 0.34 7.11
C GLU A 425 24.99 0.68 8.59
N GLU A 426 26.22 0.73 9.12
CA GLU A 426 26.48 1.20 10.48
C GLU A 426 26.14 2.68 10.65
N GLN A 427 26.50 3.51 9.67
CA GLN A 427 26.23 4.95 9.69
C GLN A 427 24.78 5.29 9.37
N HIS A 428 24.16 4.53 8.47
CA HIS A 428 22.80 4.73 7.98
C HIS A 428 21.99 3.43 8.10
N PRO A 429 21.57 3.05 9.32
CA PRO A 429 20.92 1.76 9.55
C PRO A 429 19.70 1.50 8.65
N TRP A 430 18.93 2.55 8.31
CA TRP A 430 17.76 2.46 7.43
C TRP A 430 18.09 1.90 6.03
N VAL A 431 19.32 2.04 5.52
CA VAL A 431 19.73 1.51 4.20
C VAL A 431 19.60 -0.01 4.16
N ARG A 432 20.15 -0.68 5.19
CA ARG A 432 20.04 -2.13 5.35
C ARG A 432 18.56 -2.54 5.35
N TRP A 433 17.72 -1.80 6.08
CA TRP A 433 16.30 -2.10 6.18
C TRP A 433 15.54 -1.96 4.87
N GLN A 434 15.87 -0.96 4.06
CA GLN A 434 15.23 -0.83 2.76
C GLN A 434 15.54 -2.04 1.89
N ARG A 435 16.81 -2.46 1.81
CA ARG A 435 17.22 -3.66 1.05
C ARG A 435 16.49 -4.93 1.50
N VAL A 436 16.41 -5.10 2.82
CA VAL A 436 15.71 -6.21 3.48
C VAL A 436 14.23 -6.22 3.08
N ASN A 437 13.56 -5.07 3.16
CA ASN A 437 12.15 -4.94 2.84
C ASN A 437 11.88 -5.11 1.34
N VAL A 438 12.74 -4.58 0.46
CA VAL A 438 12.64 -4.78 -1.00
C VAL A 438 12.67 -6.26 -1.34
N THR A 439 13.68 -6.99 -0.84
CA THR A 439 13.84 -8.42 -1.07
C THR A 439 12.61 -9.20 -0.63
N LEU A 440 12.12 -8.97 0.58
CA LEU A 440 10.94 -9.67 1.09
C LEU A 440 9.67 -9.33 0.29
N VAL A 441 9.48 -8.08 -0.11
CA VAL A 441 8.33 -7.67 -0.95
C VAL A 441 8.37 -8.38 -2.29
N LEU A 442 9.54 -8.45 -2.94
CA LEU A 442 9.71 -9.18 -4.20
C LEU A 442 9.37 -10.66 -4.06
N LEU A 443 9.97 -11.35 -3.08
CA LEU A 443 9.74 -12.78 -2.86
C LEU A 443 8.28 -13.07 -2.52
N THR A 444 7.65 -12.24 -1.69
CA THR A 444 6.25 -12.43 -1.29
C THR A 444 5.31 -12.25 -2.48
N HIS A 445 5.49 -11.21 -3.30
CA HIS A 445 4.61 -10.98 -4.44
C HIS A 445 4.89 -11.99 -5.56
N ARG A 446 6.14 -12.46 -5.71
CA ARG A 446 6.46 -13.57 -6.59
C ARG A 446 5.78 -14.86 -6.13
N LEU A 447 5.87 -15.20 -4.84
CA LEU A 447 5.14 -16.34 -4.26
C LEU A 447 3.64 -16.27 -4.58
N LEU A 448 3.01 -15.12 -4.35
CA LEU A 448 1.57 -14.93 -4.56
C LEU A 448 1.15 -14.93 -6.04
N ILE A 449 1.96 -14.34 -6.92
CA ILE A 449 1.72 -14.37 -8.37
C ILE A 449 1.77 -15.82 -8.86
N TYR A 450 2.82 -16.54 -8.49
CA TYR A 450 2.99 -17.92 -8.94
C TYR A 450 1.99 -18.87 -8.29
N SER A 451 1.60 -18.66 -7.03
CA SER A 451 0.58 -19.49 -6.36
C SER A 451 -0.78 -19.50 -7.07
N THR A 452 -1.07 -18.52 -7.94
CA THR A 452 -2.28 -18.54 -8.78
C THR A 452 -2.34 -19.69 -9.78
N LEU A 453 -1.20 -20.33 -10.06
CA LEU A 453 -1.10 -21.51 -10.91
C LEU A 453 -1.12 -22.82 -10.11
N SER A 454 -1.47 -22.79 -8.82
CA SER A 454 -1.43 -23.97 -7.96
C SER A 454 -2.30 -25.11 -8.47
N ALA A 455 -3.55 -24.83 -8.81
CA ALA A 455 -4.44 -25.78 -9.47
C ALA A 455 -3.86 -26.26 -10.82
N ASN A 456 -3.23 -25.37 -11.59
CA ASN A 456 -2.65 -25.71 -12.89
C ASN A 456 -1.52 -26.73 -12.78
N TRP A 457 -0.53 -26.53 -11.90
CA TRP A 457 0.54 -27.54 -11.73
C TRP A 457 0.10 -28.78 -10.96
N ARG A 458 -1.01 -28.71 -10.21
CA ARG A 458 -1.59 -29.91 -9.58
C ARG A 458 -2.22 -30.84 -10.62
N ASN A 459 -2.84 -30.25 -11.64
CA ASN A 459 -3.55 -30.96 -12.71
C ASN A 459 -2.65 -31.31 -13.90
N ASP A 460 -1.66 -30.46 -14.21
CA ASP A 460 -0.73 -30.61 -15.33
C ASP A 460 0.72 -30.29 -14.89
N PRO A 461 1.38 -31.21 -14.17
CA PRO A 461 2.73 -30.97 -13.64
C PRO A 461 3.76 -30.68 -14.73
N ASP A 462 3.68 -31.37 -15.88
CA ASP A 462 4.69 -31.30 -16.93
C ASP A 462 4.79 -29.89 -17.56
N ASN A 463 3.65 -29.21 -17.75
CA ASN A 463 3.63 -27.88 -18.34
C ASN A 463 3.83 -26.73 -17.33
N PHE A 464 3.65 -26.98 -16.04
CA PHE A 464 3.70 -25.94 -14.99
C PHE A 464 4.78 -26.16 -13.92
N GLN A 465 5.70 -27.12 -14.11
CA GLN A 465 6.82 -27.37 -13.19
C GLN A 465 7.73 -26.14 -13.01
N TRP A 466 7.88 -25.31 -14.04
CA TRP A 466 8.61 -24.04 -13.95
C TRP A 466 7.97 -23.09 -12.91
N ALA A 467 6.64 -23.01 -12.89
CA ALA A 467 5.91 -22.13 -11.99
C ALA A 467 5.99 -22.63 -10.55
N LYS A 468 5.80 -23.94 -10.37
CA LYS A 468 5.94 -24.59 -9.07
C LYS A 468 7.35 -24.40 -8.48
N SER A 469 8.39 -24.60 -9.29
CA SER A 469 9.79 -24.43 -8.83
C SER A 469 10.05 -23.02 -8.30
N VAL A 470 9.59 -21.99 -9.02
CA VAL A 470 9.76 -20.59 -8.60
C VAL A 470 8.94 -20.26 -7.35
N CYS A 471 7.72 -20.78 -7.26
CA CYS A 471 6.84 -20.61 -6.10
C CYS A 471 7.49 -21.18 -4.82
N LEU A 472 7.93 -22.44 -4.89
CA LEU A 472 8.56 -23.13 -3.77
C LEU A 472 9.91 -22.51 -3.37
N GLN A 473 10.72 -22.10 -4.35
CA GLN A 473 11.96 -21.40 -4.07
C GLN A 473 11.69 -20.06 -3.35
N SER A 474 10.68 -19.31 -3.78
CA SER A 474 10.30 -18.06 -3.12
C SER A 474 9.85 -18.30 -1.67
N ALA A 475 9.08 -19.37 -1.41
CA ALA A 475 8.69 -19.75 -0.05
C ALA A 475 9.91 -20.10 0.81
N LYS A 476 10.84 -20.93 0.29
CA LYS A 476 12.09 -21.26 0.97
C LYS A 476 12.91 -20.00 1.29
N ASP A 477 13.07 -19.11 0.33
CA ASP A 477 13.89 -17.89 0.50
C ASP A 477 13.28 -16.95 1.56
N ILE A 478 11.95 -16.85 1.64
CA ILE A 478 11.24 -16.10 2.71
C ILE A 478 11.56 -16.69 4.09
N LEU A 479 11.49 -18.02 4.24
CA LEU A 479 11.82 -18.69 5.50
C LEU A 479 13.31 -18.53 5.86
N TRP A 480 14.19 -18.67 4.86
CA TRP A 480 15.64 -18.55 5.03
C TRP A 480 16.04 -17.15 5.50
N ILE A 481 15.47 -16.11 4.89
CA ILE A 481 15.71 -14.71 5.26
C ILE A 481 15.38 -14.46 6.73
N ASN A 482 14.27 -15.03 7.22
CA ASN A 482 13.86 -14.85 8.61
C ASN A 482 14.88 -15.40 9.61
N GLN A 483 15.56 -16.50 9.25
CA GLN A 483 16.49 -17.19 10.14
C GLN A 483 17.92 -16.64 10.06
N ASN A 484 18.38 -16.35 8.84
CA ASN A 484 19.80 -16.10 8.56
C ASN A 484 20.20 -14.63 8.63
N TRP A 485 19.23 -13.72 8.66
CA TRP A 485 19.54 -12.34 8.97
C TRP A 485 19.72 -12.17 10.47
N ASN A 486 20.99 -11.98 10.84
CA ASN A 486 21.48 -11.65 12.19
C ASN A 486 20.93 -10.27 12.61
N LEU A 487 19.67 -10.27 13.03
CA LEU A 487 18.89 -9.13 13.44
C LEU A 487 18.16 -9.49 14.75
N PRO A 488 18.32 -8.69 15.82
CA PRO A 488 17.55 -8.86 17.05
C PRO A 488 16.04 -8.97 16.80
N THR A 489 15.32 -9.70 17.64
CA THR A 489 13.89 -10.00 17.43
C THR A 489 13.01 -8.75 17.29
N TYR A 490 13.31 -7.66 18.00
CA TYR A 490 12.58 -6.40 17.87
C TYR A 490 12.76 -5.71 16.50
N TYR A 491 13.93 -5.87 15.89
CA TYR A 491 14.21 -5.41 14.54
C TYR A 491 13.41 -6.23 13.50
N ARG A 492 13.14 -7.52 13.78
CA ARG A 492 12.21 -8.32 12.97
C ARG A 492 10.75 -7.86 13.14
N ARG A 493 10.34 -7.37 14.33
CA ARG A 493 9.02 -6.72 14.56
C ARG A 493 8.85 -5.41 13.79
N GLN A 494 9.94 -4.67 13.62
CA GLN A 494 9.99 -3.49 12.77
C GLN A 494 9.76 -3.87 11.30
N CYS A 495 10.43 -4.91 10.79
CA CYS A 495 10.17 -5.47 9.46
C CYS A 495 8.74 -6.00 9.28
N SER A 496 8.12 -6.48 10.37
CA SER A 496 6.72 -6.94 10.38
C SER A 496 5.70 -5.83 10.42
N SER A 497 6.07 -4.59 10.73
CA SER A 497 5.13 -3.48 10.87
C SER A 497 5.29 -2.43 9.75
N LEU A 498 6.45 -2.41 9.10
CA LEU A 498 6.82 -1.46 8.04
C LEU A 498 6.41 -1.88 6.62
N LYS A 499 5.66 -2.96 6.46
CA LYS A 499 5.01 -3.30 5.20
C LYS A 499 3.55 -2.89 5.28
N TRP A 500 3.23 -1.76 4.69
CA TRP A 500 1.91 -1.14 4.49
C TRP A 500 0.71 -2.09 4.34
N THR A 501 0.93 -3.25 3.73
CA THR A 501 -0.11 -4.19 3.35
C THR A 501 -0.02 -5.54 4.04
N LYS A 502 1.13 -5.95 4.59
CA LYS A 502 1.34 -7.32 5.10
C LYS A 502 2.34 -7.35 6.25
N ALA A 503 1.94 -7.83 7.42
CA ALA A 503 2.91 -8.13 8.46
C ALA A 503 3.83 -9.27 8.03
N HIS A 504 5.11 -9.23 8.42
CA HIS A 504 6.08 -10.30 8.12
C HIS A 504 5.59 -11.67 8.62
N SER A 505 4.79 -11.70 9.70
CA SER A 505 4.09 -12.89 10.16
C SER A 505 3.14 -13.49 9.12
N MET A 506 2.54 -12.67 8.25
CA MET A 506 1.67 -13.09 7.15
C MET A 506 2.48 -13.70 6.00
N ASP A 507 3.65 -13.12 5.69
CA ASP A 507 4.55 -13.64 4.64
C ASP A 507 5.10 -15.02 5.04
N LEU A 508 5.52 -15.14 6.30
CA LEU A 508 5.93 -16.41 6.91
C LEU A 508 4.81 -17.45 6.89
N PHE A 509 3.59 -17.04 7.29
CA PHE A 509 2.43 -17.91 7.24
C PHE A 509 2.14 -18.42 5.83
N LYS A 510 2.16 -17.54 4.81
CA LYS A 510 1.91 -17.93 3.43
C LYS A 510 3.02 -18.83 2.87
N ALA A 511 4.27 -18.52 3.14
CA ALA A 511 5.40 -19.37 2.75
C ALA A 511 5.29 -20.76 3.38
N ALA A 512 5.03 -20.84 4.68
CA ALA A 512 4.81 -22.10 5.40
C ALA A 512 3.60 -22.87 4.86
N ASN A 513 2.46 -22.20 4.64
CA ASN A 513 1.24 -22.84 4.16
C ASN A 513 1.46 -23.47 2.78
N VAL A 514 2.04 -22.73 1.82
CA VAL A 514 2.33 -23.27 0.48
C VAL A 514 3.20 -24.52 0.55
N LEU A 515 4.23 -24.52 1.40
CA LEU A 515 5.09 -25.69 1.61
C LEU A 515 4.32 -26.86 2.22
N ILE A 516 3.52 -26.63 3.27
CA ILE A 516 2.73 -27.70 3.91
C ILE A 516 1.71 -28.29 2.95
N GLN A 517 1.00 -27.46 2.18
CA GLN A 517 0.02 -27.95 1.20
C GLN A 517 0.70 -28.83 0.13
N GLU A 518 1.86 -28.43 -0.38
CA GLU A 518 2.61 -29.27 -1.33
C GLU A 518 3.21 -30.53 -0.67
N ALA A 519 3.56 -30.47 0.62
CA ALA A 519 4.01 -31.64 1.38
C ALA A 519 2.92 -32.69 1.57
N LYS A 520 1.68 -32.28 1.87
CA LYS A 520 0.52 -33.18 2.02
C LYS A 520 0.27 -34.03 0.77
N HIS A 521 0.67 -33.53 -0.39
CA HIS A 521 0.58 -34.26 -1.65
C HIS A 521 1.85 -35.04 -2.03
N GLY A 522 2.84 -35.16 -1.13
CA GLY A 522 4.11 -35.87 -1.37
C GLY A 522 4.98 -35.19 -2.44
N ARG A 523 4.85 -33.88 -2.59
CA ARG A 523 5.20 -33.14 -3.80
C ARG A 523 6.28 -32.07 -3.59
N ILE A 524 6.94 -32.05 -2.43
CA ILE A 524 8.14 -31.24 -2.17
C ILE A 524 9.36 -31.91 -2.82
N PRO A 525 10.13 -31.20 -3.68
CA PRO A 525 11.38 -31.74 -4.22
C PRO A 525 12.40 -32.00 -3.11
N THR A 526 13.05 -33.17 -3.13
CA THR A 526 14.10 -33.53 -2.15
C THR A 526 15.32 -32.62 -2.20
N THR A 527 15.56 -31.95 -3.34
CA THR A 527 16.65 -30.98 -3.52
C THR A 527 16.28 -29.57 -3.08
N LEU A 528 15.03 -29.32 -2.66
CA LEU A 528 14.60 -27.98 -2.29
C LEU A 528 15.30 -27.54 -1.01
N PHE A 529 15.46 -28.41 -0.02
CA PHE A 529 16.13 -28.13 1.25
C PHE A 529 17.36 -29.01 1.42
N ASP A 530 18.38 -28.51 2.11
CA ASP A 530 19.58 -29.29 2.44
C ASP A 530 19.34 -30.27 3.62
N GLY A 531 18.15 -30.20 4.25
CA GLY A 531 17.70 -31.03 5.37
C GLY A 531 16.17 -31.19 5.37
N ASP A 532 15.58 -31.56 6.51
CA ASP A 532 14.12 -31.73 6.62
C ASP A 532 13.42 -30.36 6.52
N TRP A 533 12.47 -30.24 5.59
CA TRP A 533 11.66 -29.04 5.44
C TRP A 533 10.79 -28.77 6.68
N LYS A 534 10.45 -29.81 7.46
CA LYS A 534 9.71 -29.68 8.72
C LYS A 534 10.50 -28.86 9.74
N ASP A 535 11.82 -28.97 9.77
CA ASP A 535 12.68 -28.19 10.67
C ASP A 535 12.65 -26.69 10.32
N GLU A 536 12.64 -26.36 9.02
CA GLU A 536 12.57 -24.98 8.55
C GLU A 536 11.22 -24.32 8.91
N ILE A 537 10.12 -25.07 8.84
CA ILE A 537 8.81 -24.58 9.29
C ILE A 537 8.73 -24.52 10.81
N ALA A 538 9.32 -25.47 11.55
CA ALA A 538 9.35 -25.42 13.01
C ALA A 538 10.05 -24.14 13.51
N LYS A 539 11.16 -23.73 12.89
CA LYS A 539 11.82 -22.45 13.19
C LYS A 539 10.92 -21.24 12.91
N CYS A 540 10.13 -21.29 11.83
CA CYS A 540 9.13 -20.27 11.53
C CYS A 540 8.07 -20.16 12.64
N VAL A 541 7.54 -21.30 13.09
CA VAL A 541 6.57 -21.36 14.20
C VAL A 541 7.16 -20.79 15.48
N THR A 542 8.39 -21.17 15.85
CA THR A 542 9.09 -20.63 17.03
C THR A 542 9.15 -19.12 16.99
N TYR A 543 9.53 -18.54 15.84
CA TYR A 543 9.57 -17.09 15.69
C TYR A 543 8.19 -16.42 15.82
N LEU A 544 7.13 -17.02 15.24
CA LEU A 544 5.77 -16.49 15.37
C LEU A 544 5.29 -16.50 16.83
N GLU A 545 5.66 -17.52 17.61
CA GLU A 545 5.39 -17.58 19.06
C GLU A 545 6.16 -16.50 19.84
N GLU A 546 7.43 -16.25 19.51
CA GLU A 546 8.25 -15.20 20.16
C GLU A 546 7.62 -13.80 20.04
N ILE A 547 6.94 -13.51 18.92
CA ILE A 547 6.32 -12.22 18.65
C ILE A 547 4.82 -12.16 18.98
N ARG A 548 4.22 -13.26 19.45
CA ARG A 548 2.77 -13.40 19.70
C ARG A 548 2.18 -12.31 20.60
N GLN A 549 2.92 -11.90 21.63
CA GLN A 549 2.48 -10.84 22.55
C GLN A 549 2.40 -9.43 21.91
N TRP A 550 3.05 -9.24 20.76
CA TRP A 550 3.12 -7.96 20.03
C TRP A 550 2.30 -7.96 18.74
N ASN A 551 1.96 -9.16 18.23
CA ASN A 551 1.30 -9.34 16.95
C ASN A 551 0.23 -10.42 17.10
N GLU A 552 -1.02 -10.00 17.19
CA GLU A 552 -2.15 -10.91 17.41
C GLU A 552 -2.31 -11.95 16.29
N TYR A 553 -1.98 -11.55 15.05
CA TYR A 553 -1.99 -12.44 13.89
C TYR A 553 -0.95 -13.57 14.02
N ALA A 554 0.24 -13.27 14.56
CA ALA A 554 1.35 -14.23 14.65
C ALA A 554 1.00 -15.43 15.53
N GLY A 555 0.30 -15.20 16.66
CA GLY A 555 -0.17 -16.29 17.52
C GLY A 555 -1.09 -17.26 16.79
N ARG A 556 -2.08 -16.73 16.07
CA ARG A 556 -3.02 -17.59 15.33
C ARG A 556 -2.37 -18.28 14.14
N ALA A 557 -1.44 -17.59 13.47
CA ALA A 557 -0.65 -18.17 12.39
C ALA A 557 0.20 -19.35 12.91
N ALA A 558 0.83 -19.22 14.08
CA ALA A 558 1.59 -20.30 14.70
C ALA A 558 0.69 -21.52 14.99
N ASP A 559 -0.45 -21.31 15.66
CA ASP A 559 -1.41 -22.37 15.99
C ASP A 559 -1.90 -23.10 14.72
N THR A 560 -2.20 -22.35 13.66
CA THR A 560 -2.71 -22.88 12.37
C THR A 560 -1.64 -23.70 11.63
N ILE A 561 -0.40 -23.22 11.61
CA ILE A 561 0.73 -23.94 11.01
C ILE A 561 1.00 -25.24 11.78
N GLN A 562 1.01 -25.19 13.12
CA GLN A 562 1.23 -26.38 13.95
C GLN A 562 0.15 -27.45 13.71
N ALA A 563 -1.13 -27.06 13.70
CA ALA A 563 -2.23 -27.97 13.41
C ALA A 563 -2.09 -28.60 12.01
N SER A 564 -1.68 -27.80 11.02
CA SER A 564 -1.48 -28.27 9.65
C SER A 564 -0.29 -29.22 9.51
N LEU A 565 0.81 -28.99 10.26
CA LEU A 565 1.97 -29.89 10.31
C LEU A 565 1.62 -31.25 10.90
N LEU A 566 0.81 -31.30 11.96
CA LEU A 566 0.36 -32.56 12.58
C LEU A 566 -0.50 -33.41 11.63
N SER A 567 -1.22 -32.77 10.71
CA SER A 567 -2.01 -33.45 9.67
C SER A 567 -1.19 -33.93 8.47
N CYS A 568 0.11 -33.63 8.43
CA CYS A 568 0.97 -33.91 7.29
C CYS A 568 1.65 -35.29 7.46
N PRO A 569 1.63 -36.16 6.44
CA PRO A 569 2.18 -37.52 6.52
C PRO A 569 3.70 -37.58 6.77
#